data_AF-A0A8B8LD61-F1
#
_entry.id   AF-A0A8B8LD61-F1
#
_cell.length_a   1.000
_cell.length_b   1.000
_cell.length_c   1.000
_cell.angle_alpha   90.00
_cell.angle_beta   90.00
_cell.angle_gamma   90.00
#
_symmetry.space_group_name_H-M   'P 1'
#
loop_
_entity.id
_entity.type
_entity.pdbx_description
1 polymer ?
#
loop_
_entity_poly.entity_id
_entity_poly.type
_entity_poly.pdbx_seq_one_letter_code
_entity_poly.pdbx_strand_id
1 'polypeptide(L)'
;MKASCCASFGTSFYKAKPYLLTVGLQFGFAGAYLFSIASLNHGMNRFVFIFYRNAIAALALAPFAFIFERKFRPKMTLRVFLQIMALGFLEPVVDQGFTFLGMQYTSASFASALMNAVPSLTFVLAVILRLERVNMKELRSLAKVIGTLVTFGGALLVTLYKGPQIHLFYSPNKSHHQEASHSPEGIRHWVSGTLFLLLGCVAWSSFFILQSLTLKRYPAEISLSSLICFVGALQAGVVALVATHHSGPQSWALGWDFRLFGPLYTGVVTSGITYYVQGLVLQSRGPVFLTAFNPLCMIITSALGSFLFAEQLHLGSIIGAIIIALGLYSVVWGKGKDYSNSMPSSPTTKHTETQQLPMTSSDI
;
A
#
# COMPACT_ATOMS: atom_id res chain seq x y z
N MET A 1 45.68 0.27 -2.67
CA MET A 1 44.68 1.36 -2.52
C MET A 1 43.39 1.16 -3.34
N LYS A 2 43.42 0.70 -4.60
CA LYS A 2 42.20 0.45 -5.42
C LYS A 2 41.25 -0.64 -4.88
N ALA A 3 41.77 -1.71 -4.26
CA ALA A 3 40.94 -2.79 -3.70
C ALA A 3 40.10 -2.37 -2.47
N SER A 4 40.60 -1.42 -1.67
CA SER A 4 39.87 -0.90 -0.49
C SER A 4 38.73 0.05 -0.89
N CYS A 5 38.88 0.79 -1.99
CA CYS A 5 37.83 1.65 -2.52
C CYS A 5 36.67 0.84 -3.15
N CYS A 6 36.96 -0.25 -3.88
CA CYS A 6 35.91 -1.16 -4.37
C CYS A 6 35.17 -1.88 -3.24
N ALA A 7 35.87 -2.30 -2.17
CA ALA A 7 35.24 -2.91 -1.00
C ALA A 7 34.38 -1.90 -0.20
N SER A 8 34.82 -0.65 -0.11
CA SER A 8 34.06 0.46 0.50
C SER A 8 32.83 0.86 -0.33
N PHE A 9 32.96 0.87 -1.67
CA PHE A 9 31.84 1.16 -2.57
C PHE A 9 30.81 0.02 -2.56
N GLY A 10 31.26 -1.24 -2.53
CA GLY A 10 30.40 -2.41 -2.39
C GLY A 10 29.64 -2.42 -1.05
N THR A 11 30.30 -2.11 0.06
CA THR A 11 29.65 -2.01 1.38
C THR A 11 28.69 -0.82 1.49
N SER A 12 29.01 0.32 0.85
CA SER A 12 28.11 1.47 0.75
C SER A 12 26.86 1.15 -0.09
N PHE A 13 27.03 0.47 -1.23
CA PHE A 13 25.93 0.06 -2.10
C PHE A 13 24.99 -0.95 -1.42
N TYR A 14 25.54 -1.90 -0.66
CA TYR A 14 24.73 -2.82 0.16
C TYR A 14 23.91 -2.10 1.22
N LYS A 15 24.46 -1.05 1.85
CA LYS A 15 23.74 -0.23 2.83
C LYS A 15 22.67 0.64 2.19
N ALA A 16 22.91 1.16 0.99
CA ALA A 16 22.01 2.03 0.23
C ALA A 16 20.90 1.27 -0.51
N LYS A 17 21.12 0.00 -0.88
CA LYS A 17 20.18 -0.86 -1.62
C LYS A 17 18.74 -0.82 -1.09
N PRO A 18 18.44 -1.04 0.20
CA PRO A 18 17.07 -0.98 0.69
C PRO A 18 16.43 0.42 0.58
N TYR A 19 17.22 1.49 0.69
CA TYR A 19 16.71 2.85 0.50
C TYR A 19 16.37 3.10 -0.97
N LEU A 20 17.26 2.75 -1.90
CA LEU A 20 17.03 2.90 -3.34
C LEU A 20 15.83 2.09 -3.81
N LEU A 21 15.70 0.85 -3.33
CA LEU A 21 14.57 -0.02 -3.62
C LEU A 21 13.26 0.58 -3.11
N THR A 22 13.21 1.01 -1.84
CA THR A 22 12.00 1.61 -1.28
C THR A 22 11.63 2.92 -1.98
N VAL A 23 12.59 3.79 -2.30
CA VAL A 23 12.33 5.00 -3.08
C VAL A 23 11.77 4.65 -4.46
N GLY A 24 12.38 3.66 -5.15
CA GLY A 24 11.87 3.15 -6.42
C GLY A 24 10.43 2.63 -6.34
N LEU A 25 10.07 1.94 -5.24
CA LEU A 25 8.68 1.52 -4.99
C LEU A 25 7.72 2.71 -4.94
N GLN A 26 8.11 3.81 -4.28
CA GLN A 26 7.26 5.00 -4.17
C GLN A 26 7.02 5.66 -5.53
N PHE A 27 8.02 5.68 -6.42
CA PHE A 27 7.84 6.09 -7.82
C PHE A 27 6.90 5.14 -8.57
N GLY A 28 7.05 3.82 -8.35
CA GLY A 28 6.17 2.81 -8.92
C GLY A 28 4.70 3.03 -8.55
N PHE A 29 4.43 3.25 -7.26
CA PHE A 29 3.09 3.55 -6.75
C PHE A 29 2.54 4.89 -7.26
N ALA A 30 3.36 5.95 -7.29
CA ALA A 30 2.94 7.24 -7.82
C ALA A 30 2.55 7.14 -9.30
N GLY A 31 3.37 6.47 -10.11
CA GLY A 31 3.03 6.15 -11.49
C GLY A 31 1.71 5.37 -11.60
N ALA A 32 1.44 4.45 -10.67
CA ALA A 32 0.24 3.64 -10.73
C ALA A 32 -1.04 4.48 -10.56
N TYR A 33 -1.05 5.45 -9.65
CA TYR A 33 -2.16 6.39 -9.51
C TYR A 33 -2.38 7.19 -10.80
N LEU A 34 -1.30 7.72 -11.39
CA LEU A 34 -1.35 8.56 -12.59
C LEU A 34 -1.81 7.78 -13.83
N PHE A 35 -1.25 6.59 -14.07
CA PHE A 35 -1.67 5.73 -15.18
C PHE A 35 -3.12 5.26 -15.01
N SER A 36 -3.57 4.99 -13.78
CA SER A 36 -4.96 4.62 -13.51
C SER A 36 -5.89 5.78 -13.86
N ILE A 37 -5.67 6.98 -13.30
CA ILE A 37 -6.55 8.11 -13.57
C ILE A 37 -6.47 8.57 -15.04
N ALA A 38 -5.31 8.50 -15.69
CA ALA A 38 -5.17 8.75 -17.12
C ALA A 38 -6.08 7.85 -17.96
N SER A 39 -6.07 6.55 -17.65
CA SER A 39 -6.86 5.55 -18.38
C SER A 39 -8.36 5.77 -18.20
N LEU A 40 -8.77 6.08 -16.96
CA LEU A 40 -10.16 6.40 -16.63
C LEU A 40 -10.62 7.69 -17.32
N ASN A 41 -9.77 8.72 -17.37
CA ASN A 41 -10.07 9.99 -18.05
C ASN A 41 -10.11 9.83 -19.58
N HIS A 42 -9.38 8.88 -20.16
CA HIS A 42 -9.48 8.51 -21.58
C HIS A 42 -10.69 7.62 -21.90
N GLY A 43 -11.66 7.51 -20.98
CA GLY A 43 -12.93 6.84 -21.19
C GLY A 43 -12.90 5.32 -21.01
N MET A 44 -11.84 4.77 -20.41
CA MET A 44 -11.84 3.35 -20.05
C MET A 44 -12.83 3.08 -18.92
N ASN A 45 -13.66 2.05 -19.06
CA ASN A 45 -14.55 1.64 -17.98
C ASN A 45 -13.73 1.14 -16.77
N ARG A 46 -14.02 1.68 -15.59
CA ARG A 46 -13.32 1.35 -14.33
C ARG A 46 -13.28 -0.15 -14.05
N PHE A 47 -14.40 -0.86 -14.21
CA PHE A 47 -14.46 -2.28 -13.88
C PHE A 47 -13.67 -3.14 -14.88
N VAL A 48 -13.67 -2.72 -16.16
CA VAL A 48 -12.84 -3.33 -17.20
C VAL A 48 -11.34 -3.09 -16.92
N PHE A 49 -10.97 -1.89 -16.45
CA PHE A 49 -9.60 -1.61 -16.02
C PHE A 49 -9.17 -2.55 -14.87
N ILE A 50 -10.01 -2.69 -13.84
CA ILE A 50 -9.77 -3.58 -12.70
C ILE A 50 -9.60 -5.03 -13.19
N PHE A 51 -10.50 -5.50 -14.07
CA PHE A 51 -10.38 -6.83 -14.66
C PHE A 51 -9.01 -7.04 -15.32
N TYR A 52 -8.62 -6.17 -16.25
CA TYR A 52 -7.36 -6.31 -16.98
C TYR A 52 -6.15 -6.20 -16.07
N ARG A 53 -6.14 -5.24 -15.13
CA ARG A 53 -5.05 -5.07 -14.16
C ARG A 53 -4.80 -6.35 -13.38
N ASN A 54 -5.86 -6.95 -12.82
CA ASN A 54 -5.75 -8.15 -11.99
C ASN A 54 -5.48 -9.41 -12.82
N ALA A 55 -6.00 -9.50 -14.04
CA ALA A 55 -5.70 -10.60 -14.95
C ALA A 55 -4.21 -10.59 -15.35
N ILE A 56 -3.68 -9.42 -15.71
CA ILE A 56 -2.26 -9.23 -16.04
C ILE A 56 -1.40 -9.56 -14.82
N ALA A 57 -1.77 -9.08 -13.63
CA ALA A 57 -1.07 -9.42 -12.39
C ALA A 57 -1.04 -10.93 -12.12
N ALA A 58 -2.19 -11.61 -12.28
CA ALA A 58 -2.29 -13.05 -12.09
C ALA A 58 -1.38 -13.82 -13.07
N LEU A 59 -1.39 -13.42 -14.36
CA LEU A 59 -0.55 -14.00 -15.40
C LEU A 59 0.93 -13.74 -15.17
N ALA A 60 1.30 -12.53 -14.72
CA ALA A 60 2.67 -12.18 -14.40
C ALA A 60 3.21 -12.97 -13.20
N LEU A 61 2.39 -13.18 -12.17
CA LEU A 61 2.78 -13.89 -10.95
C LEU A 61 2.73 -15.43 -11.08
N ALA A 62 1.85 -15.96 -11.92
CA ALA A 62 1.64 -17.40 -12.09
C ALA A 62 2.92 -18.21 -12.40
N PRO A 63 3.81 -17.82 -13.33
CA PRO A 63 5.03 -18.58 -13.61
C PRO A 63 5.98 -18.62 -12.41
N PHE A 64 6.13 -17.49 -11.70
CA PHE A 64 6.97 -17.43 -10.50
C PHE A 64 6.39 -18.27 -9.35
N ALA A 65 5.07 -18.22 -9.16
CA ALA A 65 4.38 -19.07 -8.19
C ALA A 65 4.59 -20.56 -8.51
N PHE A 66 4.51 -20.94 -9.78
CA PHE A 66 4.71 -22.33 -10.21
C PHE A 66 6.17 -22.77 -10.06
N ILE A 67 7.15 -21.93 -10.39
CA ILE A 67 8.57 -22.30 -10.33
C ILE A 67 9.06 -22.35 -8.88
N PHE A 68 8.76 -21.32 -8.08
CA PHE A 68 9.33 -21.19 -6.74
C PHE A 68 8.56 -21.96 -5.66
N GLU A 69 7.24 -22.04 -5.75
CA GLU A 69 6.42 -22.52 -4.63
C GLU A 69 5.75 -23.88 -4.87
N ARG A 70 5.84 -24.44 -6.08
CA ARG A 70 5.25 -25.76 -6.43
C ARG A 70 5.55 -26.86 -5.43
N LYS A 71 6.77 -26.88 -4.87
CA LYS A 71 7.26 -28.00 -4.04
C LYS A 71 6.73 -27.97 -2.61
N PHE A 72 6.39 -26.79 -2.07
CA PHE A 72 5.94 -26.62 -0.69
C PHE A 72 4.52 -26.06 -0.57
N ARG A 73 3.83 -25.85 -1.69
CA ARG A 73 2.46 -25.35 -1.73
C ARG A 73 1.52 -26.24 -0.89
N PRO A 74 0.84 -25.69 0.12
CA PRO A 74 -0.13 -26.42 0.93
C PRO A 74 -1.35 -26.88 0.11
N LYS A 75 -2.04 -27.92 0.57
CA LYS A 75 -3.28 -28.37 -0.06
C LYS A 75 -4.38 -27.30 0.08
N MET A 76 -5.10 -27.06 -1.00
CA MET A 76 -6.23 -26.11 -1.00
C MET A 76 -7.39 -26.72 -0.21
N THR A 77 -7.74 -26.11 0.93
CA THR A 77 -8.95 -26.46 1.70
C THR A 77 -10.09 -25.52 1.32
N LEU A 78 -11.34 -25.95 1.48
CA LEU A 78 -12.51 -25.10 1.23
C LEU A 78 -12.44 -23.78 2.02
N ARG A 79 -11.97 -23.83 3.26
CA ARG A 79 -11.81 -22.64 4.10
C ARG A 79 -10.80 -21.65 3.51
N VAL A 80 -9.63 -22.12 3.06
CA VAL A 80 -8.63 -21.26 2.42
C VAL A 80 -9.16 -20.71 1.11
N PHE A 81 -9.85 -21.52 0.32
CA PHE A 81 -10.49 -21.08 -0.92
C PHE A 81 -11.50 -19.95 -0.67
N LEU A 82 -12.40 -20.10 0.32
CA LEU A 82 -13.34 -19.03 0.69
C LEU A 82 -12.63 -17.77 1.21
N GLN A 83 -11.51 -17.91 1.92
CA GLN A 83 -10.70 -16.76 2.32
C GLN A 83 -10.09 -16.06 1.09
N ILE A 84 -9.60 -16.79 0.10
CA ILE A 84 -9.11 -16.23 -1.17
C ILE A 84 -10.24 -15.53 -1.93
N MET A 85 -11.45 -16.11 -1.96
CA MET A 85 -12.63 -15.46 -2.54
C MET A 85 -12.95 -14.13 -1.88
N ALA A 86 -12.91 -14.08 -0.55
CA ALA A 86 -13.11 -12.84 0.21
C ALA A 86 -11.96 -11.83 -0.01
N LEU A 87 -10.72 -12.29 -0.11
CA LEU A 87 -9.56 -11.44 -0.41
C LEU A 87 -9.63 -10.84 -1.81
N GLY A 88 -10.02 -11.64 -2.81
CA GLY A 88 -10.26 -11.18 -4.19
C GLY A 88 -11.45 -10.22 -4.30
N PHE A 89 -12.39 -10.27 -3.36
CA PHE A 89 -13.48 -9.31 -3.30
C PHE A 89 -13.06 -7.99 -2.63
N LEU A 90 -12.37 -8.08 -1.49
CA LEU A 90 -11.99 -6.93 -0.67
C LEU A 90 -11.03 -5.98 -1.39
N GLU A 91 -9.94 -6.49 -1.98
CA GLU A 91 -8.98 -5.61 -2.66
C GLU A 91 -9.35 -5.39 -4.13
N PRO A 92 -9.40 -6.42 -5.00
CA PRO A 92 -9.67 -6.21 -6.42
C PRO A 92 -11.00 -5.53 -6.73
N VAL A 93 -12.09 -5.92 -6.07
CA VAL A 93 -13.42 -5.41 -6.42
C VAL A 93 -13.77 -4.15 -5.63
N VAL A 94 -13.69 -4.24 -4.30
CA VAL A 94 -14.16 -3.19 -3.40
C VAL A 94 -13.15 -2.05 -3.31
N ASP A 95 -11.90 -2.32 -2.89
CA ASP A 95 -10.88 -1.28 -2.75
C ASP A 95 -10.58 -0.59 -4.08
N GLN A 96 -10.16 -1.32 -5.12
CA GLN A 96 -9.82 -0.70 -6.40
C GLN A 96 -11.03 0.01 -7.01
N GLY A 97 -12.23 -0.58 -6.89
CA GLY A 97 -13.49 0.00 -7.37
C GLY A 97 -13.79 1.35 -6.73
N PHE A 98 -13.76 1.43 -5.41
CA PHE A 98 -14.03 2.67 -4.69
C PHE A 98 -12.88 3.67 -4.80
N THR A 99 -11.64 3.21 -4.82
CA THR A 99 -10.46 4.08 -4.96
C THR A 99 -10.43 4.75 -6.32
N PHE A 100 -10.71 4.02 -7.40
CA PHE A 100 -10.78 4.58 -8.75
C PHE A 100 -11.97 5.53 -8.92
N LEU A 101 -13.15 5.18 -8.39
CA LEU A 101 -14.30 6.09 -8.38
C LEU A 101 -14.02 7.36 -7.57
N GLY A 102 -13.39 7.21 -6.41
CA GLY A 102 -13.01 8.32 -5.54
C GLY A 102 -12.01 9.26 -6.19
N MET A 103 -11.02 8.72 -6.91
CA MET A 103 -10.07 9.51 -7.71
C MET A 103 -10.75 10.30 -8.83
N GLN A 104 -11.74 9.73 -9.53
CA GLN A 104 -12.49 10.43 -10.58
C GLN A 104 -13.25 11.66 -10.04
N TYR A 105 -13.67 11.64 -8.77
CA TYR A 105 -14.32 12.77 -8.11
C TYR A 105 -13.36 13.72 -7.37
N THR A 106 -12.10 13.31 -7.20
CA THR A 106 -11.09 14.08 -6.46
C THR A 106 -9.84 14.23 -7.31
N SER A 107 -8.77 13.50 -7.00
CA SER A 107 -7.55 13.47 -7.80
C SER A 107 -6.63 12.32 -7.39
N ALA A 108 -5.58 12.05 -8.18
CA ALA A 108 -4.57 11.04 -7.83
C ALA A 108 -3.81 11.43 -6.55
N SER A 109 -3.47 12.72 -6.42
CA SER A 109 -2.78 13.27 -5.26
C SER A 109 -3.61 13.12 -3.98
N PHE A 110 -4.91 13.45 -4.06
CA PHE A 110 -5.83 13.34 -2.93
C PHE A 110 -6.00 11.89 -2.47
N ALA A 111 -6.15 10.94 -3.40
CA ALA A 111 -6.21 9.52 -3.08
C ALA A 111 -4.91 9.03 -2.42
N SER A 112 -3.74 9.37 -2.99
CA SER A 112 -2.45 8.99 -2.41
C SER A 112 -2.25 9.53 -0.98
N ALA A 113 -2.79 10.71 -0.68
CA ALA A 113 -2.78 11.30 0.66
C ALA A 113 -3.63 10.48 1.64
N LEU A 114 -4.87 10.17 1.25
CA LEU A 114 -5.82 9.47 2.10
C LEU A 114 -5.41 8.01 2.36
N MET A 115 -4.71 7.38 1.41
CA MET A 115 -4.18 6.02 1.54
C MET A 115 -3.13 5.87 2.64
N ASN A 116 -2.49 6.96 3.07
CA ASN A 116 -1.63 6.92 4.26
C ASN A 116 -2.41 6.66 5.57
N ALA A 117 -3.75 6.72 5.55
CA ALA A 117 -4.59 6.36 6.69
C ALA A 117 -4.80 4.84 6.85
N VAL A 118 -4.46 4.03 5.84
CA VAL A 118 -4.69 2.57 5.83
C VAL A 118 -4.06 1.87 7.05
N PRO A 119 -2.81 2.13 7.46
CA PRO A 119 -2.24 1.40 8.59
C PRO A 119 -2.90 1.73 9.94
N SER A 120 -3.38 2.97 10.10
CA SER A 120 -4.14 3.40 11.28
C SER A 120 -5.52 2.73 11.31
N LEU A 121 -6.23 2.68 10.17
CA LEU A 121 -7.49 1.93 10.05
C LEU A 121 -7.30 0.43 10.28
N THR A 122 -6.22 -0.13 9.77
CA THR A 122 -5.82 -1.53 9.99
C THR A 122 -5.61 -1.81 11.48
N PHE A 123 -4.97 -0.90 12.22
CA PHE A 123 -4.82 -1.03 13.67
C PHE A 123 -6.19 -1.02 14.38
N VAL A 124 -7.08 -0.07 14.06
CA VAL A 124 -8.42 -0.01 14.64
C VAL A 124 -9.21 -1.29 14.40
N LEU A 125 -9.23 -1.78 13.16
CA LEU A 125 -9.90 -3.03 12.81
C LEU A 125 -9.28 -4.23 13.54
N ALA A 126 -7.96 -4.28 13.70
CA ALA A 126 -7.30 -5.33 14.46
C ALA A 126 -7.69 -5.33 15.95
N VAL A 127 -7.90 -4.15 16.55
CA VAL A 127 -8.42 -4.01 17.92
C VAL A 127 -9.88 -4.48 18.01
N ILE A 128 -10.74 -4.04 17.08
CA ILE A 128 -12.15 -4.43 17.02
C ILE A 128 -12.30 -5.96 16.88
N LEU A 129 -11.50 -6.56 16.00
CA LEU A 129 -11.47 -8.01 15.77
C LEU A 129 -10.75 -8.78 16.88
N ARG A 130 -10.30 -8.10 17.95
CA ARG A 130 -9.54 -8.67 19.09
C ARG A 130 -8.27 -9.41 18.67
N LEU A 131 -7.69 -9.05 17.53
CA LEU A 131 -6.41 -9.55 17.05
C LEU A 131 -5.23 -8.82 17.73
N GLU A 132 -5.47 -7.61 18.21
CA GLU A 132 -4.51 -6.81 18.96
C GLU A 132 -5.09 -6.45 20.34
N ARG A 133 -4.31 -6.61 21.41
CA ARG A 133 -4.68 -6.12 22.75
C ARG A 133 -3.99 -4.77 23.01
N VAL A 134 -4.77 -3.75 23.34
CA VAL A 134 -4.26 -2.42 23.69
C VAL A 134 -4.11 -2.33 25.20
N ASN A 135 -2.86 -2.20 25.67
CA ASN A 135 -2.58 -1.94 27.07
C ASN A 135 -2.20 -0.46 27.25
N MET A 136 -3.15 0.37 27.69
CA MET A 136 -2.97 1.82 27.80
C MET A 136 -1.86 2.25 28.76
N LYS A 137 -1.35 1.33 29.60
CA LYS A 137 -0.20 1.57 30.47
C LYS A 137 1.14 1.52 29.74
N GLU A 138 1.18 0.91 28.55
CA GLU A 138 2.40 0.79 27.76
C GLU A 138 2.54 1.94 26.77
N LEU A 139 3.70 2.60 26.78
CA LEU A 139 4.04 3.70 25.88
C LEU A 139 3.84 3.33 24.39
N ARG A 140 4.05 2.06 24.04
CA ARG A 140 3.84 1.52 22.69
C ARG A 140 2.38 1.53 22.26
N SER A 141 1.49 1.04 23.13
CA SER A 141 0.04 1.03 22.89
C SER A 141 -0.49 2.45 22.84
N LEU A 142 0.02 3.34 23.69
CA LEU A 142 -0.30 4.76 23.65
C LEU A 142 0.13 5.41 22.33
N ALA A 143 1.35 5.14 21.85
CA ALA A 143 1.83 5.63 20.55
C ALA A 143 0.97 5.16 19.37
N LYS A 144 0.43 3.93 19.42
CA LYS A 144 -0.50 3.42 18.40
C LYS A 144 -1.85 4.15 18.45
N VAL A 145 -2.40 4.38 19.64
CA VAL A 145 -3.68 5.10 19.80
C VAL A 145 -3.55 6.56 19.38
N ILE A 146 -2.53 7.27 19.87
CA ILE A 146 -2.26 8.67 19.50
C ILE A 146 -2.00 8.77 18.00
N GLY A 147 -1.13 7.91 17.45
CA GLY A 147 -0.85 7.89 16.01
C GLY A 147 -2.11 7.68 15.17
N THR A 148 -3.03 6.83 15.64
CA THR A 148 -4.32 6.60 14.99
C THR A 148 -5.20 7.86 15.02
N LEU A 149 -5.32 8.52 16.17
CA LEU A 149 -6.09 9.76 16.31
C LEU A 149 -5.52 10.89 15.45
N VAL A 150 -4.20 11.05 15.45
CA VAL A 150 -3.50 12.04 14.62
C VAL A 150 -3.71 11.75 13.14
N THR A 151 -3.63 10.49 12.72
CA THR A 151 -3.89 10.09 11.33
C THR A 151 -5.32 10.40 10.92
N PHE A 152 -6.30 10.07 11.77
CA PHE A 152 -7.70 10.36 11.52
C PHE A 152 -7.98 11.87 11.45
N GLY A 153 -7.38 12.65 12.36
CA GLY A 153 -7.44 14.10 12.34
C GLY A 153 -6.81 14.72 11.10
N GLY A 154 -5.67 14.18 10.64
CA GLY A 154 -5.05 14.58 9.38
C GLY A 154 -5.92 14.26 8.16
N ALA A 155 -6.56 13.09 8.13
CA ALA A 155 -7.54 12.75 7.09
C ALA A 155 -8.76 13.70 7.12
N LEU A 156 -9.31 13.98 8.31
CA LEU A 156 -10.37 14.97 8.46
C LEU A 156 -9.93 16.36 7.99
N LEU A 157 -8.68 16.77 8.23
CA LEU A 157 -8.17 18.06 7.75
C LEU A 157 -8.05 18.10 6.23
N VAL A 158 -7.48 17.06 5.60
CA VAL A 158 -7.43 16.91 4.13
C VAL A 158 -8.83 17.04 3.54
N THR A 159 -9.83 16.53 4.27
CA THR A 159 -11.21 16.63 3.85
C THR A 159 -11.77 18.04 4.09
N LEU A 160 -12.03 18.40 5.34
CA LEU A 160 -12.81 19.57 5.70
C LEU A 160 -12.13 20.90 5.37
N TYR A 161 -10.81 20.90 5.15
CA TYR A 161 -10.04 22.11 4.89
C TYR A 161 -9.28 22.03 3.56
N LYS A 162 -9.75 22.78 2.55
CA LYS A 162 -8.98 23.01 1.31
C LYS A 162 -7.87 24.03 1.53
N GLY A 163 -8.18 25.20 2.09
CA GLY A 163 -7.21 26.30 2.18
C GLY A 163 -6.83 26.89 0.81
N PRO A 164 -5.87 27.84 0.75
CA PRO A 164 -5.45 28.51 -0.48
C PRO A 164 -4.76 27.56 -1.47
N GLN A 165 -4.88 27.88 -2.76
CA GLN A 165 -4.22 27.15 -3.85
C GLN A 165 -2.72 27.45 -3.87
N ILE A 166 -1.91 26.40 -4.00
CA ILE A 166 -0.46 26.49 -4.07
C ILE A 166 -0.03 26.07 -5.47
N HIS A 167 0.53 27.03 -6.20
CA HIS A 167 1.16 26.77 -7.49
C HIS A 167 2.62 26.37 -7.23
N LEU A 168 2.93 25.07 -7.26
CA LEU A 168 4.29 24.56 -7.07
C LEU A 168 5.23 24.83 -8.26
N PHE A 169 4.67 25.07 -9.44
CA PHE A 169 5.43 25.39 -10.66
C PHE A 169 4.82 26.59 -11.36
N TYR A 170 5.67 27.52 -11.79
CA TYR A 170 5.27 28.74 -12.51
C TYR A 170 4.57 28.35 -13.82
N SER A 171 3.25 28.42 -13.84
CA SER A 171 2.48 28.43 -15.08
C SER A 171 2.44 29.87 -15.58
N PRO A 172 2.93 30.17 -16.79
CA PRO A 172 2.77 31.51 -17.35
C PRO A 172 1.27 31.80 -17.46
N ASN A 173 0.88 32.99 -17.01
CA ASN A 173 -0.47 33.54 -16.99
C ASN A 173 -1.39 32.97 -18.09
N LYS A 174 -2.33 32.11 -17.69
CA LYS A 174 -3.70 32.18 -18.19
C LYS A 174 -4.58 32.51 -16.99
N SER A 175 -4.71 33.80 -16.74
CA SER A 175 -5.80 34.38 -15.97
C SER A 175 -7.13 34.07 -16.67
N HIS A 176 -7.61 32.84 -16.53
CA HIS A 176 -9.04 32.61 -16.45
C HIS A 176 -9.33 32.39 -14.97
N HIS A 177 -9.96 33.38 -14.36
CA HIS A 177 -10.77 33.19 -13.17
C HIS A 177 -11.87 32.16 -13.50
N GLN A 178 -11.54 30.87 -13.51
CA GLN A 178 -12.45 29.91 -12.96
C GLN A 178 -12.23 29.98 -11.46
N GLU A 179 -12.92 30.94 -10.84
CA GLU A 179 -13.43 30.66 -9.51
C GLU A 179 -14.02 29.26 -9.60
N ALA A 180 -13.45 28.31 -8.85
CA ALA A 180 -14.14 27.08 -8.54
C ALA A 180 -15.37 27.52 -7.77
N SER A 181 -16.42 27.86 -8.51
CA SER A 181 -17.68 28.31 -8.00
C SER A 181 -18.06 27.33 -6.91
N HIS A 182 -18.37 27.88 -5.74
CA HIS A 182 -19.00 27.17 -4.63
C HIS A 182 -20.42 26.75 -5.06
N SER A 183 -20.53 26.01 -6.16
CA SER A 183 -21.75 25.34 -6.55
C SER A 183 -21.94 24.18 -5.56
N PRO A 184 -23.17 23.98 -5.06
CA PRO A 184 -23.50 22.83 -4.22
C PRO A 184 -23.10 21.49 -4.87
N GLU A 185 -23.07 21.43 -6.21
CA GLU A 185 -22.65 20.25 -6.97
C GLU A 185 -21.16 19.93 -6.82
N GLY A 186 -20.27 20.92 -6.95
CA GLY A 186 -18.83 20.71 -6.78
C GLY A 186 -18.44 20.21 -5.38
N ILE A 187 -19.14 20.71 -4.35
CA ILE A 187 -18.95 20.26 -2.96
C ILE A 187 -19.46 18.82 -2.78
N ARG A 188 -20.64 18.49 -3.34
CA ARG A 188 -21.22 17.14 -3.28
C ARG A 188 -20.33 16.09 -3.96
N HIS A 189 -19.75 16.42 -5.11
CA HIS A 189 -18.82 15.51 -5.81
C HIS A 189 -17.57 15.22 -4.98
N TRP A 190 -16.98 16.24 -4.38
CA TRP A 190 -15.75 16.11 -3.61
C TRP A 190 -15.96 15.34 -2.27
N VAL A 191 -17.10 15.54 -1.58
CA VAL A 191 -17.48 14.75 -0.39
C VAL A 191 -17.73 13.28 -0.77
N SER A 192 -18.43 13.05 -1.88
CA SER A 192 -18.69 11.69 -2.39
C SER A 192 -17.39 10.95 -2.72
N GLY A 193 -16.45 11.63 -3.41
CA GLY A 193 -15.14 11.08 -3.72
C GLY A 193 -14.31 10.73 -2.48
N THR A 194 -14.36 11.58 -1.47
CA THR A 194 -13.74 11.30 -0.16
C THR A 194 -14.34 10.07 0.50
N LEU A 195 -15.67 9.94 0.53
CA LEU A 195 -16.35 8.81 1.13
C LEU A 195 -15.97 7.49 0.43
N PHE A 196 -15.92 7.48 -0.90
CA PHE A 196 -15.45 6.32 -1.65
C PHE A 196 -13.99 5.98 -1.33
N LEU A 197 -13.09 6.95 -1.26
CA LEU A 197 -11.70 6.68 -0.87
C LEU A 197 -11.60 6.10 0.55
N LEU A 198 -12.38 6.60 1.52
CA LEU A 198 -12.42 6.04 2.87
C LEU A 198 -12.93 4.59 2.88
N LEU A 199 -13.96 4.28 2.09
CA LEU A 199 -14.45 2.91 1.90
C LEU A 199 -13.36 2.01 1.30
N GLY A 200 -12.61 2.51 0.32
CA GLY A 200 -11.43 1.84 -0.23
C GLY A 200 -10.38 1.55 0.84
N CYS A 201 -9.99 2.56 1.63
CA CYS A 201 -9.05 2.39 2.73
C CYS A 201 -9.50 1.34 3.77
N VAL A 202 -10.80 1.28 4.11
CA VAL A 202 -11.36 0.27 5.01
C VAL A 202 -11.30 -1.12 4.39
N ALA A 203 -11.62 -1.25 3.11
CA ALA A 203 -11.54 -2.52 2.39
C ALA A 203 -10.09 -3.02 2.30
N TRP A 204 -9.15 -2.14 1.97
CA TRP A 204 -7.73 -2.47 1.91
C TRP A 204 -7.15 -2.84 3.28
N SER A 205 -7.55 -2.13 4.34
CA SER A 205 -7.18 -2.48 5.72
C SER A 205 -7.71 -3.86 6.12
N SER A 206 -8.95 -4.16 5.75
CA SER A 206 -9.58 -5.46 6.01
C SER A 206 -8.88 -6.58 5.22
N PHE A 207 -8.50 -6.31 3.97
CA PHE A 207 -7.70 -7.20 3.14
C PHE A 207 -6.38 -7.55 3.83
N PHE A 208 -5.62 -6.57 4.32
CA PHE A 208 -4.35 -6.84 5.00
C PHE A 208 -4.51 -7.77 6.21
N ILE A 209 -5.55 -7.54 7.04
CA ILE A 209 -5.84 -8.39 8.18
C ILE A 209 -6.14 -9.81 7.71
N LEU A 210 -7.08 -9.97 6.76
CA LEU A 210 -7.48 -11.29 6.29
C LEU A 210 -6.33 -12.01 5.56
N GLN A 211 -5.48 -11.28 4.83
CA GLN A 211 -4.33 -11.82 4.12
C GLN A 211 -3.31 -12.36 5.13
N SER A 212 -3.03 -11.61 6.20
CA SER A 212 -2.13 -12.07 7.26
C SER A 212 -2.63 -13.35 7.95
N LEU A 213 -3.94 -13.49 8.15
CA LEU A 213 -4.55 -14.70 8.72
C LEU A 213 -4.53 -15.88 7.74
N THR A 214 -4.66 -15.60 6.44
CA THR A 214 -4.65 -16.62 5.39
C THR A 214 -3.25 -17.16 5.16
N LEU A 215 -2.23 -16.29 5.18
CA LEU A 215 -0.81 -16.69 5.05
C LEU A 215 -0.35 -17.63 6.17
N LYS A 216 -0.92 -17.53 7.39
CA LYS A 216 -0.66 -18.50 8.47
C LYS A 216 -1.12 -19.92 8.15
N ARG A 217 -2.12 -20.07 7.27
CA ARG A 217 -2.68 -21.37 6.85
C ARG A 217 -2.16 -21.82 5.49
N TYR A 218 -1.84 -20.85 4.64
CA TYR A 218 -1.35 -21.06 3.28
C TYR A 218 -0.04 -20.27 3.09
N PRO A 219 1.10 -20.77 3.63
CA PRO A 219 2.40 -20.10 3.57
C PRO A 219 3.06 -20.20 2.18
N ALA A 220 2.39 -19.66 1.16
CA ALA A 220 2.88 -19.55 -0.21
C ALA A 220 2.45 -18.19 -0.76
N GLU A 221 3.29 -17.17 -0.55
CA GLU A 221 2.96 -15.75 -0.73
C GLU A 221 2.69 -15.39 -2.20
N ILE A 222 3.52 -15.91 -3.11
CA ILE A 222 3.42 -15.60 -4.55
C ILE A 222 2.20 -16.32 -5.14
N SER A 223 1.98 -17.57 -4.73
CA SER A 223 0.81 -18.38 -5.09
C SER A 223 -0.47 -17.76 -4.55
N LEU A 224 -0.48 -17.31 -3.29
CA LEU A 224 -1.64 -16.67 -2.70
C LEU A 224 -1.97 -15.37 -3.45
N SER A 225 -0.98 -14.54 -3.73
CA SER A 225 -1.15 -13.29 -4.49
C SER A 225 -1.66 -13.56 -5.91
N SER A 226 -1.09 -14.54 -6.61
CA SER A 226 -1.56 -14.96 -7.94
C SER A 226 -3.02 -15.44 -7.91
N LEU A 227 -3.40 -16.23 -6.90
CA LEU A 227 -4.77 -16.72 -6.73
C LEU A 227 -5.76 -15.60 -6.38
N ILE A 228 -5.36 -14.66 -5.52
CA ILE A 228 -6.16 -13.47 -5.17
C ILE A 228 -6.39 -12.62 -6.42
N CYS A 229 -5.34 -12.33 -7.19
CA CYS A 229 -5.46 -11.57 -8.45
C CYS A 229 -6.32 -12.32 -9.47
N PHE A 230 -6.19 -13.64 -9.58
CA PHE A 230 -6.99 -14.45 -10.49
C PHE A 230 -8.48 -14.41 -10.12
N VAL A 231 -8.81 -14.70 -8.86
CA VAL A 231 -10.18 -14.67 -8.35
C VAL A 231 -10.76 -13.25 -8.42
N GLY A 232 -9.95 -12.24 -8.08
CA GLY A 232 -10.31 -10.84 -8.21
C GLY A 232 -10.61 -10.43 -9.64
N ALA A 233 -9.82 -10.90 -10.61
CA ALA A 233 -10.09 -10.71 -12.02
C ALA A 233 -11.41 -11.37 -12.42
N LEU A 234 -11.69 -12.61 -11.98
CA LEU A 234 -12.97 -13.26 -12.26
C LEU A 234 -14.15 -12.47 -11.70
N GLN A 235 -14.09 -12.06 -10.43
CA GLN A 235 -15.16 -11.30 -9.79
C GLN A 235 -15.34 -9.91 -10.42
N ALA A 236 -14.25 -9.19 -10.66
CA ALA A 236 -14.27 -7.91 -11.36
C ALA A 236 -14.79 -8.05 -12.80
N GLY A 237 -14.48 -9.16 -13.47
CA GLY A 237 -15.00 -9.50 -14.79
C GLY A 237 -16.51 -9.66 -14.77
N VAL A 238 -17.08 -10.37 -13.78
CA VAL A 238 -18.54 -10.47 -13.60
C VAL A 238 -19.14 -9.08 -13.39
N VAL A 239 -18.57 -8.26 -12.50
CA VAL A 239 -19.04 -6.89 -12.26
C VAL A 239 -18.94 -6.04 -13.53
N ALA A 240 -17.86 -6.15 -14.28
CA ALA A 240 -17.65 -5.43 -15.53
C ALA A 240 -18.66 -5.86 -16.60
N LEU A 241 -18.95 -7.14 -16.73
CA LEU A 241 -19.96 -7.65 -17.68
C LEU A 241 -21.34 -7.09 -17.35
N VAL A 242 -21.74 -7.10 -16.08
CA VAL A 242 -23.00 -6.50 -15.64
C VAL A 242 -23.02 -4.99 -15.89
N ALA A 243 -21.93 -4.29 -15.55
CA ALA A 243 -21.85 -2.84 -15.70
C ALA A 243 -21.77 -2.36 -17.17
N THR A 244 -21.26 -3.20 -18.07
CA THR A 244 -21.08 -2.85 -19.50
C THR A 244 -22.11 -3.50 -20.42
N HIS A 245 -23.10 -4.21 -19.86
CA HIS A 245 -24.14 -4.91 -20.63
C HIS A 245 -24.82 -4.00 -21.68
N HIS A 246 -25.11 -2.75 -21.33
CA HIS A 246 -25.76 -1.78 -22.23
C HIS A 246 -24.79 -1.06 -23.18
N SER A 247 -23.50 -1.04 -22.87
CA SER A 247 -22.47 -0.29 -23.60
C SER A 247 -21.80 -1.10 -24.73
N GLY A 248 -22.14 -2.39 -24.85
CA GLY A 248 -21.66 -3.29 -25.90
C GLY A 248 -20.17 -3.66 -25.81
N PRO A 249 -19.66 -4.45 -26.79
CA PRO A 249 -18.30 -4.98 -26.80
C PRO A 249 -17.20 -3.92 -26.85
N GLN A 250 -17.52 -2.71 -27.33
CA GLN A 250 -16.58 -1.59 -27.45
C GLN A 250 -16.00 -1.15 -26.10
N SER A 251 -16.73 -1.36 -25.00
CA SER A 251 -16.24 -1.06 -23.65
C SER A 251 -15.06 -1.92 -23.21
N TRP A 252 -14.84 -3.05 -23.89
CA TRP A 252 -13.76 -4.01 -23.64
C TRP A 252 -12.59 -3.87 -24.60
N ALA A 253 -12.73 -3.02 -25.63
CA ALA A 253 -11.71 -2.80 -26.64
C ALA A 253 -10.48 -2.12 -26.02
N LEU A 254 -9.35 -2.82 -26.08
CA LEU A 254 -8.05 -2.28 -25.71
C LEU A 254 -7.48 -1.50 -26.89
N GLY A 255 -7.26 -0.20 -26.72
CA GLY A 255 -6.52 0.62 -27.65
C GLY A 255 -5.01 0.52 -27.40
N TRP A 256 -4.18 0.84 -28.39
CA TRP A 256 -2.73 1.02 -28.23
C TRP A 256 -2.39 2.37 -27.55
N ASP A 257 -3.10 2.68 -26.48
CA ASP A 257 -3.03 3.93 -25.72
C ASP A 257 -3.05 3.63 -24.21
N PHE A 258 -3.40 4.63 -23.38
CA PHE A 258 -3.52 4.45 -21.94
C PHE A 258 -4.44 3.30 -21.53
N ARG A 259 -5.41 2.91 -22.37
CA ARG A 259 -6.34 1.80 -22.09
C ARG A 259 -5.62 0.44 -22.04
N LEU A 260 -4.48 0.30 -22.72
CA LEU A 260 -3.61 -0.89 -22.61
C LEU A 260 -2.45 -0.65 -21.65
N PHE A 261 -1.74 0.48 -21.79
CA PHE A 261 -0.55 0.74 -20.97
C PHE A 261 -0.87 0.91 -19.49
N GLY A 262 -2.04 1.45 -19.13
CA GLY A 262 -2.46 1.65 -17.75
C GLY A 262 -2.62 0.34 -16.98
N PRO A 263 -3.51 -0.58 -17.40
CA PRO A 263 -3.66 -1.88 -16.76
C PRO A 263 -2.37 -2.71 -16.78
N LEU A 264 -1.58 -2.61 -17.86
CA LEU A 264 -0.30 -3.32 -18.00
C LEU A 264 0.75 -2.81 -16.99
N TYR A 265 1.01 -1.51 -16.98
CA TYR A 265 1.94 -0.89 -16.04
C TYR A 265 1.51 -1.17 -14.61
N THR A 266 0.25 -0.90 -14.28
CA THR A 266 -0.25 -1.07 -12.91
C THR A 266 -0.20 -2.54 -12.50
N GLY A 267 -0.65 -3.48 -13.33
CA GLY A 267 -0.61 -4.92 -13.01
C GLY A 267 0.82 -5.44 -12.80
N VAL A 268 1.75 -5.12 -13.71
CA VAL A 268 3.13 -5.63 -13.64
C VAL A 268 3.93 -4.94 -12.53
N VAL A 269 3.87 -3.61 -12.45
CA VAL A 269 4.68 -2.85 -11.50
C VAL A 269 4.13 -3.02 -10.08
N THR A 270 2.83 -2.79 -9.86
CA THR A 270 2.28 -2.83 -8.48
C THR A 270 2.11 -4.23 -7.92
N SER A 271 1.81 -5.24 -8.75
CA SER A 271 1.59 -6.60 -8.26
C SER A 271 2.79 -7.52 -8.45
N GLY A 272 3.61 -7.32 -9.49
CA GLY A 272 4.81 -8.13 -9.75
C GLY A 272 6.04 -7.61 -9.02
N ILE A 273 6.55 -6.45 -9.47
CA ILE A 273 7.82 -5.90 -8.99
C ILE A 273 7.70 -5.42 -7.55
N THR A 274 6.63 -4.68 -7.24
CA THR A 274 6.47 -4.03 -5.96
C THR A 274 6.35 -5.03 -4.81
N TYR A 275 5.52 -6.07 -4.94
CA TYR A 275 5.37 -7.06 -3.88
C TYR A 275 6.67 -7.82 -3.59
N TYR A 276 7.42 -8.19 -4.64
CA TYR A 276 8.71 -8.85 -4.47
C TYR A 276 9.71 -7.95 -3.73
N VAL A 277 9.89 -6.71 -4.21
CA VAL A 277 10.83 -5.76 -3.60
C VAL A 277 10.40 -5.37 -2.19
N GLN A 278 9.09 -5.21 -1.95
CA GLN A 278 8.52 -4.94 -0.65
C GLN A 278 8.82 -6.08 0.34
N GLY A 279 8.69 -7.35 -0.09
CA GLY A 279 9.07 -8.51 0.70
C GLY A 279 10.56 -8.50 1.08
N LEU A 280 11.44 -8.19 0.13
CA LEU A 280 12.90 -8.10 0.38
C LEU A 280 13.25 -6.99 1.38
N VAL A 281 12.64 -5.81 1.25
CA VAL A 281 12.86 -4.69 2.17
C VAL A 281 12.29 -5.01 3.55
N LEU A 282 11.10 -5.63 3.61
CA LEU A 282 10.45 -6.02 4.84
C LEU A 282 11.31 -7.01 5.64
N GLN A 283 11.89 -8.02 4.97
CA GLN A 283 12.78 -8.98 5.63
C GLN A 283 14.09 -8.34 6.12
N SER A 284 14.63 -7.37 5.39
CA SER A 284 15.95 -6.79 5.69
C SER A 284 15.92 -5.61 6.68
N ARG A 285 14.86 -4.79 6.68
CA ARG A 285 14.78 -3.56 7.49
C ARG A 285 13.50 -3.47 8.34
N GLY A 286 12.57 -4.39 8.17
CA GLY A 286 11.31 -4.43 8.91
C GLY A 286 10.22 -3.50 8.33
N PRO A 287 8.97 -3.64 8.83
CA PRO A 287 7.81 -2.95 8.28
C PRO A 287 7.85 -1.43 8.51
N VAL A 288 8.42 -0.98 9.63
CA VAL A 288 8.58 0.45 9.97
C VAL A 288 9.39 1.19 8.93
N PHE A 289 10.46 0.55 8.45
CA PHE A 289 11.34 1.14 7.45
C PHE A 289 10.59 1.41 6.16
N LEU A 290 9.80 0.45 5.67
CA LEU A 290 9.05 0.59 4.43
C LEU A 290 8.00 1.70 4.53
N THR A 291 7.20 1.69 5.59
CA THR A 291 6.07 2.63 5.76
C THR A 291 6.52 4.07 5.97
N ALA A 292 7.73 4.30 6.48
CA ALA A 292 8.29 5.64 6.63
C ALA A 292 8.45 6.38 5.29
N PHE A 293 8.47 5.66 4.17
CA PHE A 293 8.57 6.24 2.83
C PHE A 293 7.21 6.44 2.14
N ASN A 294 6.08 6.00 2.71
CA ASN A 294 4.77 6.23 2.09
C ASN A 294 4.44 7.72 1.81
N PRO A 295 4.81 8.67 2.70
CA PRO A 295 4.63 10.10 2.41
C PRO A 295 5.39 10.56 1.16
N LEU A 296 6.49 9.90 0.80
CA LEU A 296 7.24 10.21 -0.42
C LEU A 296 6.42 9.88 -1.69
N CYS A 297 5.68 8.77 -1.72
CA CYS A 297 4.76 8.47 -2.84
C CYS A 297 3.73 9.58 -3.01
N MET A 298 3.19 10.11 -1.92
CA MET A 298 2.27 11.24 -2.00
C MET A 298 2.94 12.48 -2.60
N ILE A 299 4.13 12.85 -2.13
CA ILE A 299 4.85 14.02 -2.65
C ILE A 299 5.12 13.86 -4.14
N ILE A 300 5.59 12.68 -4.57
CA ILE A 300 5.84 12.38 -5.98
C ILE A 300 4.54 12.45 -6.80
N THR A 301 3.46 11.84 -6.30
CA THR A 301 2.14 11.84 -6.96
C THR A 301 1.59 13.26 -7.09
N SER A 302 1.76 14.08 -6.06
CA SER A 302 1.35 15.49 -6.06
C SER A 302 2.14 16.32 -7.06
N ALA A 303 3.46 16.16 -7.12
CA ALA A 303 4.31 16.86 -8.07
C ALA A 303 4.00 16.47 -9.52
N LEU A 304 3.93 15.16 -9.80
CA LEU A 304 3.62 14.64 -11.14
C LEU A 304 2.17 14.92 -11.55
N GLY A 305 1.22 14.84 -10.63
CA GLY A 305 -0.19 15.18 -10.85
C GLY A 305 -0.37 16.65 -11.20
N SER A 306 0.33 17.54 -10.50
CA SER A 306 0.33 18.97 -10.81
C SER A 306 0.96 19.25 -12.18
N PHE A 307 2.06 18.58 -12.53
CA PHE A 307 2.74 18.77 -13.82
C PHE A 307 1.96 18.19 -15.02
N LEU A 308 1.45 16.96 -14.90
CA LEU A 308 0.83 16.23 -16.02
C LEU A 308 -0.67 16.50 -16.16
N PHE A 309 -1.38 16.71 -15.05
CA PHE A 309 -2.85 16.85 -15.02
C PHE A 309 -3.31 18.24 -14.57
N ALA A 310 -2.39 19.18 -14.39
CA ALA A 310 -2.66 20.52 -13.87
C ALA A 310 -3.45 20.50 -12.54
N GLU A 311 -3.23 19.46 -11.71
CA GLU A 311 -3.89 19.36 -10.40
C GLU A 311 -3.53 20.56 -9.53
N GLN A 312 -4.55 21.28 -9.06
CA GLN A 312 -4.40 22.38 -8.12
C GLN A 312 -4.22 21.81 -6.70
N LEU A 313 -3.02 21.97 -6.16
CA LEU A 313 -2.72 21.55 -4.80
C LEU A 313 -3.24 22.59 -3.82
N HIS A 314 -4.01 22.13 -2.86
CA HIS A 314 -4.60 22.97 -1.84
C HIS A 314 -3.81 22.82 -0.54
N LEU A 315 -3.52 23.93 0.16
CA LEU A 315 -2.69 23.95 1.37
C LEU A 315 -3.16 22.95 2.42
N GLY A 316 -4.46 22.80 2.63
CA GLY A 316 -5.03 21.87 3.60
C GLY A 316 -4.80 20.40 3.27
N SER A 317 -4.69 20.04 1.99
CA SER A 317 -4.28 18.69 1.58
C SER A 317 -2.82 18.40 1.94
N ILE A 318 -1.92 19.39 1.80
CA ILE A 318 -0.51 19.26 2.16
C ILE A 318 -0.34 19.16 3.67
N ILE A 319 -0.95 20.06 4.43
CA ILE A 319 -0.86 20.05 5.90
C ILE A 319 -1.48 18.77 6.46
N GLY A 320 -2.67 18.40 6.00
CA GLY A 320 -3.35 17.19 6.44
C GLY A 320 -2.53 15.93 6.16
N ALA A 321 -1.86 15.88 5.02
CA ALA A 321 -0.95 14.79 4.70
C ALA A 321 0.30 14.71 5.58
N ILE A 322 0.92 15.83 5.93
CA ILE A 322 2.04 15.86 6.88
C ILE A 322 1.58 15.30 8.23
N ILE A 323 0.39 15.70 8.68
CA ILE A 323 -0.21 15.18 9.92
C ILE A 323 -0.46 13.67 9.82
N ILE A 324 -1.02 13.18 8.70
CA ILE A 324 -1.23 11.75 8.47
C ILE A 324 0.11 10.99 8.51
N ALA A 325 1.15 11.50 7.85
CA ALA A 325 2.48 10.90 7.84
C ALA A 325 3.08 10.75 9.24
N LEU A 326 2.98 11.80 10.06
CA LEU A 326 3.44 11.79 11.45
C LEU A 326 2.64 10.81 12.31
N GLY A 327 1.32 10.80 12.18
CA GLY A 327 0.44 9.86 12.87
C GLY A 327 0.77 8.40 12.52
N LEU A 328 0.93 8.12 11.22
CA LEU A 328 1.30 6.81 10.70
C LEU A 328 2.65 6.34 11.28
N TYR A 329 3.66 7.22 11.27
CA TYR A 329 4.96 6.89 11.82
C TYR A 329 4.87 6.42 13.28
N SER A 330 4.06 7.10 14.10
CA SER A 330 3.82 6.72 15.50
C SER A 330 3.16 5.33 15.63
N VAL A 331 2.15 5.03 14.80
CA VAL A 331 1.49 3.71 14.80
C VAL A 331 2.47 2.60 14.44
N VAL A 332 3.22 2.79 13.35
CA VAL A 332 4.11 1.75 12.86
C VAL A 332 5.33 1.59 13.78
N TRP A 333 5.87 2.68 14.34
CA TRP A 333 6.90 2.63 15.37
C TRP A 333 6.45 1.80 16.58
N GLY A 334 5.23 2.06 17.06
CA GLY A 334 4.63 1.30 18.17
C GLY A 334 4.54 -0.21 17.86
N LYS A 335 4.11 -0.58 16.64
CA LYS A 335 4.05 -1.98 16.18
C LYS A 335 5.44 -2.60 15.98
N GLY A 336 6.39 -1.87 15.40
CA GLY A 336 7.75 -2.37 15.11
C GLY A 336 8.48 -2.82 16.36
N LYS A 337 8.24 -2.17 17.50
CA LYS A 337 8.82 -2.55 18.79
C LYS A 337 8.29 -3.88 19.33
N ASP A 338 7.09 -4.32 18.93
CA ASP A 338 6.52 -5.60 19.36
C ASP A 338 7.16 -6.80 18.66
N TYR A 339 7.56 -6.63 17.39
CA TYR A 339 8.29 -7.65 16.65
C TYR A 339 9.73 -7.83 17.18
N SER A 340 10.37 -6.76 17.67
CA SER A 340 11.74 -6.83 18.20
C SER A 340 11.86 -7.63 19.51
N ASN A 341 10.79 -7.75 20.30
CA ASN A 341 10.79 -8.50 21.56
C ASN A 341 10.33 -9.97 21.40
N SER A 342 9.90 -10.37 20.21
CA SER A 342 9.43 -11.74 19.91
C SER A 342 10.45 -12.60 19.15
N MET A 343 11.63 -12.07 18.82
CA MET A 343 12.77 -12.91 18.47
C MET A 343 13.34 -13.54 19.74
N PRO A 344 13.58 -14.86 19.81
CA PRO A 344 14.38 -15.42 20.87
C PRO A 344 15.75 -14.73 20.82
N SER A 345 16.16 -14.19 21.96
CA SER A 345 17.53 -13.73 22.17
C SER A 345 18.47 -14.81 21.64
N SER A 346 19.33 -14.46 20.68
CA SER A 346 20.54 -15.23 20.36
C SER A 346 21.17 -15.71 21.67
N PRO A 347 21.66 -16.95 21.75
CA PRO A 347 22.17 -17.49 23.01
C PRO A 347 23.24 -16.54 23.52
N THR A 348 22.92 -15.89 24.64
CA THR A 348 23.86 -15.13 25.42
C THR A 348 25.06 -16.04 25.60
N THR A 349 26.22 -15.63 25.10
CA THR A 349 27.50 -16.19 25.50
C THR A 349 27.60 -15.94 27.00
N LYS A 350 27.00 -16.83 27.81
CA LYS A 350 27.33 -16.96 29.21
C LYS A 350 28.78 -17.37 29.18
N HIS A 351 29.66 -16.45 29.59
CA HIS A 351 31.00 -16.80 30.00
C HIS A 351 30.88 -18.00 30.93
N THR A 352 31.36 -19.15 30.45
CA THR A 352 31.64 -20.31 31.28
C THR A 352 32.80 -19.89 32.17
N GLU A 353 32.48 -19.31 33.34
CA GLU A 353 33.39 -19.39 34.47
C GLU A 353 33.49 -20.87 34.83
N THR A 354 34.69 -21.39 34.63
CA THR A 354 35.13 -22.72 34.97
C THR A 354 34.91 -22.94 36.46
N GLN A 355 33.79 -23.55 36.83
CA GLN A 355 33.61 -24.17 38.14
C GLN A 355 34.61 -25.34 38.22
N GLN A 356 35.75 -25.08 38.84
CA GLN A 356 36.69 -26.12 39.25
C GLN A 356 35.99 -27.02 40.28
N LEU A 357 35.91 -28.31 39.94
CA LEU A 357 35.52 -29.37 40.88
C LEU A 357 36.61 -29.53 41.95
N PRO A 358 36.23 -29.84 43.21
CA PRO A 358 37.17 -30.03 44.30
C PRO A 358 37.88 -31.38 44.15
N MET A 359 39.19 -31.35 43.94
CA MET A 359 40.06 -32.50 44.19
C MET A 359 40.45 -32.48 45.67
N THR A 360 39.73 -33.23 46.48
CA THR A 360 40.24 -33.74 47.75
C THR A 360 41.27 -34.83 47.43
N SER A 361 42.53 -34.57 47.72
CA SER A 361 43.50 -35.62 48.03
C SER A 361 44.04 -35.36 49.42
N SER A 362 43.60 -36.20 50.34
CA SER A 362 44.12 -36.43 51.68
C SER A 362 45.58 -36.91 51.65
N ASP A 363 46.23 -36.68 52.79
CA ASP A 363 47.60 -37.04 53.16
C ASP A 363 48.05 -38.46 52.77
N ILE A 364 49.28 -38.58 52.26
CA ILE A 364 50.48 -39.27 52.83
C ILE A 364 51.66 -39.10 51.87
#